data_AF-A0A3N1AVI8-F1
#
_entry.id   AF-A0A3N1AVI8-F1
#
_cell.length_a   1.000
_cell.length_b   1.000
_cell.length_c   1.000
_cell.angle_alpha   90.00
_cell.angle_beta   90.00
_cell.angle_gamma   90.00
#
_symmetry.space_group_name_H-M   'P 1'
#
loop_
_entity.id
_entity.type
_entity.pdbx_description
1 polymer ?
#
loop_
_entity_poly.entity_id
_entity_poly.type
_entity_poly.pdbx_seq_one_letter_code
_entity_poly.pdbx_strand_id
1 'polypeptide(L)'
;MTVTPNPGSSEPLWSVGGVTAAVTALLGVVTAFGLPLTEAQQTAVLGLAAVLAPLIVALVGRARVYAPSTVERLVGETAPEADR
;
A
#
# COMPACT_ATOMS: atom_id res chain seq x y z
N MET A 1 11.24 -19.43 -5.48
CA MET A 1 9.99 -19.29 -4.70
C MET A 1 8.89 -18.90 -5.66
N THR A 2 8.01 -19.82 -6.04
CA THR A 2 6.83 -19.52 -6.87
C THR A 2 5.75 -18.96 -5.97
N VAL A 3 5.46 -17.67 -6.11
CA VAL A 3 4.38 -17.02 -5.36
C VAL A 3 3.07 -17.40 -6.04
N THR A 4 2.32 -18.33 -5.45
CA THR A 4 0.97 -18.67 -5.90
C THR A 4 -0.01 -17.63 -5.35
N PRO A 5 -0.81 -16.95 -6.19
CA PRO A 5 -1.84 -16.02 -5.73
C PRO A 5 -2.85 -16.74 -4.85
N ASN A 6 -3.20 -16.15 -3.70
CA ASN A 6 -4.29 -16.65 -2.86
C ASN A 6 -5.62 -16.08 -3.39
N PRO A 7 -6.50 -16.89 -4.01
CA PRO A 7 -7.78 -16.41 -4.56
C PRO A 7 -8.77 -15.98 -3.47
N GLY A 8 -8.54 -16.35 -2.21
CA GLY A 8 -9.33 -15.90 -1.05
C GLY A 8 -8.78 -14.64 -0.37
N SER A 9 -7.76 -13.99 -0.92
CA SER A 9 -7.16 -12.78 -0.33
C SER A 9 -8.09 -11.58 -0.48
N SER A 10 -8.90 -11.32 0.53
CA SER A 10 -9.79 -10.15 0.63
C SER A 10 -9.21 -9.01 1.47
N GLU A 11 -7.98 -9.15 1.98
CA GLU A 11 -7.37 -8.13 2.82
C GLU A 11 -7.15 -6.85 2.01
N PRO A 12 -7.77 -5.72 2.41
CA PRO A 12 -7.59 -4.47 1.71
C PRO A 12 -6.12 -4.06 1.81
N LEU A 13 -5.58 -3.53 0.71
CA LEU A 13 -4.27 -2.88 0.72
C LEU A 13 -4.24 -1.86 1.86
N TRP A 14 -3.10 -1.77 2.54
CA TRP A 14 -2.87 -0.74 3.56
C TRP A 14 -3.29 0.60 2.97
N SER A 15 -4.38 1.14 3.50
CA SER A 15 -4.96 2.36 2.99
C SER A 15 -4.11 3.55 3.41
N VAL A 16 -4.35 4.70 2.79
CA VAL A 16 -3.80 5.97 3.24
C VAL A 16 -4.05 6.17 4.75
N GLY A 17 -5.19 5.73 5.27
CA GLY A 17 -5.52 5.77 6.70
C GLY A 17 -4.57 4.95 7.58
N GLY A 18 -4.12 3.77 7.13
CA GLY A 18 -3.14 2.95 7.85
C GLY A 18 -1.77 3.63 7.94
N VAL A 19 -1.33 4.28 6.85
CA VAL A 19 -0.07 5.03 6.85
C VAL A 19 -0.16 6.26 7.74
N THR A 20 -1.27 7.02 7.67
CA THR A 20 -1.51 8.16 8.56
C THR A 20 -1.48 7.74 10.03
N ALA A 21 -2.15 6.64 10.39
CA ALA A 21 -2.14 6.12 11.76
C ALA A 21 -0.73 5.76 12.24
N ALA A 22 0.08 5.12 11.39
CA ALA A 22 1.47 4.79 11.72
C ALA A 22 2.34 6.04 11.94
N VAL A 23 2.21 7.05 11.06
CA VAL A 23 2.94 8.33 11.20
C VAL A 23 2.51 9.05 12.48
N THR A 24 1.21 9.13 12.76
CA THR A 24 0.68 9.73 13.99
C THR A 24 1.17 8.99 15.23
N ALA A 25 1.19 7.66 15.22
CA ALA A 25 1.70 6.86 16.33
C ALA A 25 3.20 7.13 16.56
N LEU A 26 4.00 7.20 15.49
CA LEU A 26 5.42 7.52 15.58
C LEU A 26 5.65 8.91 16.21
N LEU A 27 4.92 9.92 15.74
CA LEU A 27 4.98 11.28 16.30
C LEU A 27 4.60 11.29 17.79
N GLY A 28 3.54 10.60 18.17
CA GLY A 28 3.11 10.48 19.56
C GLY A 28 4.13 9.81 20.47
N VAL A 29 4.82 8.78 19.98
CA VAL A 29 5.90 8.11 20.72
C VAL A 29 7.09 9.06 20.93
N VAL A 30 7.54 9.74 19.87
CA VAL A 30 8.66 10.67 19.94
C VAL A 30 8.38 11.79 20.94
N THR A 31 7.18 12.38 20.91
CA THR A 31 6.80 13.44 21.85
C THR A 31 6.63 12.92 23.28
N ALA A 32 6.10 11.71 23.47
CA ALA A 32 5.98 11.07 24.79
C ALA A 32 7.34 10.82 25.47
N PHE A 33 8.40 10.58 24.70
CA PHE A 33 9.77 10.45 25.22
C PHE A 33 10.48 11.79 25.45
N GLY A 34 9.76 12.92 25.36
CA GLY A 34 10.29 14.24 25.71
C GLY A 34 11.14 14.87 24.61
N LEU A 35 10.97 14.47 23.35
CA LEU A 35 11.53 15.13 22.18
C LEU A 35 10.47 16.06 21.57
N PRO A 36 10.34 17.31 22.04
CA PRO A 36 9.40 18.26 21.45
C PRO A 36 9.84 18.59 20.02
N LEU A 37 8.92 18.41 19.08
CA LEU A 37 9.14 18.78 17.69
C LEU A 37 8.73 20.23 17.47
N THR A 38 9.61 21.02 16.88
CA THR A 38 9.27 22.39 16.44
C THR A 38 8.21 22.35 15.34
N GLU A 39 7.49 23.45 15.13
CA GLU A 39 6.46 23.55 14.07
C GLU A 39 7.03 23.22 12.68
N ALA A 40 8.27 23.65 12.41
CA ALA A 40 8.98 23.35 11.16
C ALA A 40 9.24 21.84 11.00
N GLN A 41 9.61 21.14 12.08
CA GLN A 41 9.82 19.70 12.06
C GLN A 41 8.52 18.93 11.86
N GLN A 42 7.44 19.33 12.55
CA GLN A 42 6.11 18.72 12.36
C GLN A 42 5.64 18.88 10.90
N THR A 43 5.78 20.09 10.36
CA THR A 43 5.45 20.38 8.96
C THR A 43 6.28 19.52 7.99
N ALA A 44 7.58 19.39 8.23
CA ALA A 44 8.46 18.57 7.39
C ALA A 44 8.08 17.08 7.43
N VAL A 45 7.75 16.53 8.61
CA VAL A 45 7.33 15.13 8.74
C VAL A 45 6.00 14.89 8.02
N LEU A 46 5.03 15.78 8.18
CA LEU A 46 3.74 15.68 7.49
C LEU A 46 3.90 15.81 5.96
N GLY A 47 4.78 16.71 5.50
CA GLY A 47 5.12 16.83 4.07
C GLY A 47 5.76 15.57 3.51
N LEU A 48 6.70 14.96 4.24
CA LEU A 48 7.29 13.67 3.87
C LEU A 48 6.24 12.56 3.84
N ALA A 49 5.38 12.47 4.85
CA ALA A 49 4.31 11.49 4.90
C ALA A 49 3.36 11.61 3.70
N ALA A 50 2.99 12.84 3.31
CA ALA A 50 2.09 13.08 2.18
C ALA A 50 2.65 12.56 0.84
N VAL A 51 3.98 12.54 0.66
CA VAL A 51 4.63 12.04 -0.56
C VAL A 51 5.00 10.56 -0.46
N LEU A 52 5.60 10.15 0.66
CA LEU A 52 6.08 8.78 0.83
C LEU A 52 4.95 7.77 1.01
N ALA A 53 3.85 8.16 1.67
CA ALA A 53 2.71 7.27 1.86
C ALA A 53 2.13 6.72 0.54
N PRO A 54 1.73 7.56 -0.45
CA PRO A 54 1.22 7.05 -1.71
C PRO A 54 2.27 6.27 -2.51
N LEU A 55 3.56 6.63 -2.44
CA LEU A 55 4.63 5.88 -3.11
C LEU A 55 4.81 4.48 -2.52
N ILE A 56 4.82 4.34 -1.20
CA ILE A 56 4.90 3.05 -0.51
C ILE A 56 3.69 2.20 -0.87
N VAL A 57 2.48 2.77 -0.83
CA VAL A 57 1.25 2.08 -1.22
C VAL A 57 1.32 1.61 -2.66
N ALA A 58 1.81 2.43 -3.59
CA ALA A 58 1.95 2.06 -4.99
C ALA A 58 2.97 0.92 -5.18
N LEU A 59 4.12 0.96 -4.50
CA LEU A 59 5.13 -0.10 -4.56
C LEU A 59 4.61 -1.42 -4.01
N VAL A 60 3.97 -1.39 -2.84
CA VAL A 60 3.38 -2.59 -2.22
C VAL A 60 2.23 -3.14 -3.06
N GLY A 61 1.33 -2.26 -3.53
CA GLY A 61 0.23 -2.64 -4.40
C GLY A 61 0.71 -3.30 -5.69
N ARG A 62 1.73 -2.73 -6.34
CA ARG A 62 2.34 -3.31 -7.54
C ARG A 62 2.94 -4.69 -7.30
N ALA A 63 3.49 -4.96 -6.13
CA ALA A 63 4.03 -6.27 -5.78
C ALA A 63 2.95 -7.32 -5.46
N ARG A 64 1.69 -6.89 -5.24
CA ARG A 64 0.60 -7.75 -4.77
C ARG A 64 -0.54 -7.94 -5.78
N VAL A 65 -0.58 -7.15 -6.86
CA VAL A 65 -1.67 -7.17 -7.84
C VAL A 65 -1.13 -7.40 -9.25
N TYR A 66 -1.81 -8.24 -10.03
CA TYR A 66 -1.49 -8.43 -11.44
C TYR A 66 -1.91 -7.24 -12.29
N ALA A 67 -1.13 -6.94 -13.34
CA ALA A 67 -1.54 -5.95 -14.33
C ALA A 67 -2.83 -6.39 -15.04
N PRO A 68 -3.75 -5.47 -15.42
CA PRO A 68 -4.99 -5.81 -16.09
C PRO A 68 -4.80 -6.70 -17.32
N SER A 69 -3.80 -6.42 -18.15
CA SER A 69 -3.45 -7.24 -19.32
C SER A 69 -3.02 -8.66 -18.96
N THR A 70 -2.40 -8.87 -17.79
CA THR A 70 -2.05 -10.21 -17.30
C THR A 70 -3.30 -10.97 -16.88
N VAL A 71 -4.25 -10.29 -16.23
CA VAL A 71 -5.54 -10.88 -15.86
C VAL A 71 -6.36 -11.22 -17.11
N GLU A 72 -6.47 -10.30 -18.07
CA GLU A 72 -7.16 -10.53 -19.35
C GLU A 72 -6.61 -11.75 -20.09
N ARG A 73 -5.28 -11.88 -20.15
CA ARG A 73 -4.65 -13.07 -20.74
C ARG A 73 -5.01 -14.34 -19.98
N LEU A 74 -4.89 -14.35 -18.65
CA LEU A 74 -5.18 -15.54 -17.84
C LEU A 74 -6.67 -15.93 -17.90
N VAL A 75 -7.57 -14.97 -17.97
CA VAL A 75 -9.02 -15.20 -18.13
C VAL A 75 -9.33 -15.68 -19.55
N GLY A 76 -8.70 -15.10 -20.56
CA GLY A 76 -8.86 -15.53 -21.96
C GLY A 76 -8.31 -16.93 -22.22
N GLU A 77 -7.22 -17.33 -21.57
CA GLU A 77 -6.64 -18.69 -21.64
C GLU A 77 -7.47 -19.74 -20.88
N THR A 78 -8.26 -19.33 -19.89
CA THR A 78 -9.08 -20.23 -19.05
C THR A 78 -10.55 -20.28 -19.46
N ALA A 79 -11.00 -19.37 -20.34
CA ALA A 79 -12.30 -19.47 -20.97
C ALA A 79 -12.30 -20.68 -21.92
N PRO A 80 -13.18 -21.70 -21.71
CA PRO A 80 -13.29 -22.79 -22.66
C PRO A 80 -13.69 -22.21 -24.01
N GLU A 81 -13.17 -22.79 -25.09
CA GLU A 81 -13.56 -22.50 -26.47
C GLU A 81 -15.04 -22.86 -26.67
N ALA A 82 -15.91 -22.00 -26.17
CA ALA A 82 -17.35 -22.14 -26.12
C ALA A 82 -17.98 -21.14 -27.09
N ASP A 83 -17.53 -21.16 -28.34
CA ASP A 83 -18.36 -20.79 -29.51
C ASP A 83 -17.64 -21.22 -30.80
N ARG A 84 -17.93 -22.43 -31.27
CA ARG A 84 -17.85 -22.81 -32.68
C ARG A 84 -19.15 -23.48 -33.07
#